data_AF-A0A522CXD6-F1
#
_entry.id   AF-A0A522CXD6-F1
#
_cell.length_a   1.000
_cell.length_b   1.000
_cell.length_c   1.000
_cell.angle_alpha   90.00
_cell.angle_beta   90.00
_cell.angle_gamma   90.00
#
_symmetry.space_group_name_H-M   'P 1'
#
loop_
_entity.id
_entity.type
_entity.pdbx_description
1 polymer ?
#
loop_
_entity_poly.entity_id
_entity_poly.type
_entity_poly.pdbx_seq_one_letter_code
_entity_poly.pdbx_strand_id
1 'polypeptide(L)'
;MSQGNVKSFELEAYKKRLSGFAAQPEVSDGDFADAVYTAISRFGVDETAFRDTFSLSKGAVERWTMQKNLPQPGVRPKILGWILQKI
;
A
#
# COMPACT_ATOMS: atom_id res chain seq x y z
N MET A 1 -9.99 -23.15 -13.42
CA MET A 1 -9.07 -22.70 -12.36
C MET A 1 -9.90 -22.07 -11.26
N SER A 2 -9.83 -22.60 -10.04
CA SER A 2 -10.68 -22.18 -8.90
C SER A 2 -10.32 -20.76 -8.45
N GLN A 3 -11.31 -19.93 -8.14
CA GLN A 3 -11.14 -18.51 -7.72
C GLN A 3 -10.14 -18.33 -6.55
N GLY A 4 -9.94 -19.34 -5.70
CA GLY A 4 -8.96 -19.31 -4.61
C GLY A 4 -7.49 -19.31 -5.06
N ASN A 5 -7.17 -19.95 -6.19
CA ASN A 5 -5.80 -19.97 -6.71
C ASN A 5 -5.40 -18.63 -7.34
N VAL A 6 -6.36 -17.91 -7.92
CA VAL A 6 -6.11 -16.63 -8.60
C VAL A 6 -5.76 -15.54 -7.59
N LYS A 7 -6.55 -15.41 -6.51
CA LYS A 7 -6.27 -14.44 -5.45
C LYS A 7 -4.93 -14.67 -4.76
N SER A 8 -4.52 -15.93 -4.59
CA SER A 8 -3.24 -16.27 -3.98
C SER A 8 -2.06 -15.85 -4.89
N PHE A 9 -2.16 -16.06 -6.20
CA PHE A 9 -1.12 -15.64 -7.14
C PHE A 9 -1.03 -14.10 -7.24
N GLU A 10 -2.17 -13.41 -7.27
CA GLU A 10 -2.21 -11.94 -7.26
C GLU A 10 -1.60 -11.36 -5.98
N LEU A 11 -1.87 -11.97 -4.82
CA LEU A 11 -1.30 -11.55 -3.53
C LEU A 11 0.22 -11.72 -3.53
N GLU A 12 0.74 -12.86 -3.98
CA GLU A 12 2.20 -13.10 -4.04
C GLU A 12 2.91 -12.13 -5.00
N ALA A 13 2.32 -11.85 -6.16
CA ALA A 13 2.84 -10.85 -7.10
C ALA A 13 2.85 -9.44 -6.48
N TYR A 14 1.79 -9.10 -5.75
CA TYR A 14 1.68 -7.83 -5.05
C TYR A 14 2.69 -7.70 -3.90
N LYS A 15 2.87 -8.75 -3.08
CA LYS A 15 3.91 -8.81 -2.04
C LYS A 15 5.30 -8.60 -2.62
N LYS A 16 5.61 -9.24 -3.75
CA LYS A 16 6.88 -9.05 -4.46
C LYS A 16 7.06 -7.60 -4.93
N ARG A 17 6.01 -6.98 -5.47
CA ARG A 17 6.04 -5.56 -5.89
C ARG A 17 6.27 -4.63 -4.70
N LEU A 18 5.56 -4.82 -3.59
CA LEU A 18 5.77 -4.04 -2.36
C LEU A 18 7.17 -4.20 -1.79
N SER A 19 7.71 -5.43 -1.78
CA SER A 19 9.09 -5.67 -1.37
C SER A 19 10.08 -4.91 -2.25
N GLY A 20 9.82 -4.82 -3.56
CA GLY A 20 10.63 -4.03 -4.49
C GLY A 20 10.58 -2.53 -4.18
N PHE A 21 9.41 -1.99 -3.86
CA PHE A 21 9.28 -0.58 -3.48
C PHE A 21 9.86 -0.26 -2.10
N ALA A 22 9.70 -1.16 -1.13
CA ALA A 22 10.24 -0.99 0.22
C ALA A 22 11.78 -0.99 0.25
N ALA A 23 12.42 -1.60 -0.74
CA ALA A 23 13.87 -1.61 -0.90
C ALA A 23 14.42 -0.37 -1.64
N GLN A 24 13.57 0.46 -2.23
CA GLN A 24 13.99 1.67 -2.94
C GLN A 24 14.21 2.83 -1.96
N PRO A 25 15.15 3.75 -2.26
CA PRO A 25 15.33 4.96 -1.45
C PRO A 25 14.14 5.91 -1.54
N GLU A 26 13.45 5.93 -2.68
CA GLU A 26 12.28 6.76 -2.96
C GLU A 26 11.29 5.99 -3.84
N VAL A 27 9.99 6.28 -3.68
CA VAL A 27 8.92 5.68 -4.50
C VAL A 27 8.13 6.80 -5.16
N SER A 28 7.74 6.62 -6.42
CA SER A 28 6.97 7.63 -7.17
C SER A 28 5.56 7.84 -6.59
N ASP A 29 4.95 8.98 -6.92
CA ASP A 29 3.61 9.34 -6.45
C ASP A 29 2.57 8.30 -6.91
N GLY A 30 2.64 7.92 -8.19
CA GLY A 30 1.73 6.95 -8.79
C GLY A 30 1.88 5.56 -8.22
N ASP A 31 3.12 5.07 -8.07
CA ASP A 31 3.38 3.75 -7.51
C ASP A 31 2.91 3.63 -6.07
N PHE A 32 3.13 4.67 -5.27
CA PHE A 32 2.68 4.69 -3.89
C PHE A 32 1.15 4.73 -3.79
N ALA A 33 0.50 5.61 -4.54
CA ALA A 33 -0.96 5.74 -4.53
C ALA A 33 -1.66 4.44 -4.94
N ASP A 34 -1.17 3.81 -6.02
CA ASP A 34 -1.66 2.53 -6.52
C ASP A 34 -1.46 1.39 -5.51
N ALA A 35 -0.28 1.35 -4.88
CA ALA A 35 0.02 0.36 -3.86
C ALA A 35 -0.90 0.49 -2.64
N VAL A 36 -1.08 1.70 -2.09
CA VAL A 36 -1.97 1.94 -0.94
C VAL A 36 -3.43 1.59 -1.28
N TYR A 37 -3.91 2.04 -2.45
CA TYR A 37 -5.26 1.72 -2.92
C TYR A 37 -5.48 0.21 -3.02
N THR A 38 -4.54 -0.50 -3.63
CA THR A 38 -4.63 -1.96 -3.81
C THR A 38 -4.62 -2.70 -2.47
N ALA A 39 -3.80 -2.28 -1.51
CA ALA A 39 -3.72 -2.93 -0.20
C ALA A 39 -5.08 -2.90 0.53
N ILE A 40 -5.70 -1.71 0.55
CA ILE A 40 -6.92 -1.46 1.31
C ILE A 40 -8.14 -2.03 0.59
N SER A 41 -8.24 -1.83 -0.74
CA SER A 41 -9.42 -2.23 -1.51
C SER A 41 -9.47 -3.72 -1.88
N ARG A 42 -8.31 -4.37 -2.06
CA ARG A 42 -8.23 -5.74 -2.59
C ARG A 42 -7.71 -6.77 -1.59
N PHE A 43 -6.71 -6.41 -0.79
CA PHE A 43 -6.00 -7.35 0.07
C PHE A 43 -6.30 -7.18 1.57
N GLY A 44 -7.28 -6.34 1.91
CA GLY A 44 -7.89 -6.33 3.24
C GLY A 44 -7.07 -5.63 4.32
N VAL A 45 -6.17 -4.72 3.95
CA VAL A 45 -5.56 -3.81 4.95
C VAL A 45 -6.65 -2.93 5.54
N ASP A 46 -6.83 -3.01 6.85
CA ASP A 46 -7.78 -2.17 7.58
C ASP A 46 -7.34 -0.70 7.52
N GLU A 47 -8.16 0.13 6.87
CA GLU A 47 -7.88 1.56 6.71
C GLU A 47 -7.81 2.30 8.06
N THR A 48 -8.63 1.91 9.03
CA THR A 48 -8.62 2.53 10.37
C THR A 48 -7.31 2.22 11.08
N ALA A 49 -6.90 0.95 11.11
CA ALA A 49 -5.61 0.56 11.68
C ALA A 49 -4.42 1.20 10.95
N PHE A 50 -4.51 1.33 9.62
CA PHE A 50 -3.50 2.03 8.82
C PHE A 50 -3.41 3.51 9.21
N ARG A 51 -4.54 4.21 9.29
CA ARG A 51 -4.57 5.63 9.69
C ARG A 51 -4.06 5.82 11.10
N ASP A 52 -4.45 4.97 12.04
CA ASP A 52 -4.03 5.07 13.43
C ASP A 52 -2.52 4.85 13.57
N THR A 53 -1.96 3.85 12.86
CA THR A 53 -0.52 3.56 12.85
C THR A 53 0.31 4.76 12.42
N PHE A 54 -0.16 5.47 11.39
CA PHE A 54 0.57 6.62 10.83
C PHE A 54 0.04 7.98 11.31
N SER A 55 -0.83 7.99 12.34
CA SER A 55 -1.47 9.21 12.88
C SER A 55 -2.11 10.09 11.81
N LEU A 56 -2.81 9.46 10.86
CA LEU A 56 -3.41 10.12 9.71
C LEU A 56 -4.85 10.58 9.99
N SER A 57 -5.21 11.73 9.44
CA SER A 57 -6.59 12.23 9.52
C SER A 57 -7.57 11.38 8.69
N LYS A 58 -8.85 11.47 9.03
CA LYS A 58 -9.93 10.89 8.23
C LYS A 58 -9.84 11.44 6.78
N GLY A 59 -9.87 10.54 5.79
CA GLY A 59 -9.70 10.89 4.36
C GLY A 59 -8.26 11.08 3.90
N ALA A 60 -7.24 10.84 4.73
CA ALA A 60 -5.84 10.87 4.28
C ALA A 60 -5.55 9.81 3.21
N VAL A 61 -6.06 8.59 3.40
CA VAL A 61 -5.93 7.50 2.43
C VAL A 61 -6.57 7.87 1.10
N GLU A 62 -7.81 8.37 1.12
CA GLU A 62 -8.49 8.84 -0.09
C GLU A 62 -7.64 9.88 -0.84
N ARG A 63 -7.12 10.89 -0.14
CA ARG A 63 -6.22 11.90 -0.75
C ARG A 63 -4.98 11.25 -1.35
N TRP A 64 -4.34 10.32 -0.66
CA TRP A 64 -3.15 9.62 -1.17
C TRP A 64 -3.47 8.80 -2.41
N THR A 65 -4.60 8.09 -2.44
CA THR A 65 -5.04 7.33 -3.62
C THR A 65 -5.40 8.23 -4.80
N MET A 66 -5.80 9.48 -4.53
CA MET A 66 -5.98 10.54 -5.54
C MET A 66 -4.70 11.32 -5.84
N GLN A 67 -3.52 10.85 -5.38
CA GLN A 67 -2.22 11.49 -5.54
C GLN A 67 -2.15 12.92 -4.97
N LYS A 68 -2.91 13.19 -3.90
CA LYS A 68 -2.94 14.48 -3.19
C LYS A 68 -2.37 14.34 -1.80
N ASN A 69 -1.60 15.34 -1.35
CA ASN A 69 -1.00 15.39 -0.01
C ASN A 69 -0.24 14.11 0.36
N LEU A 70 0.47 13.55 -0.64
CA LEU A 70 1.27 12.34 -0.50
C LEU A 70 2.41 12.56 0.50
N PRO A 71 2.83 11.52 1.23
CA PRO A 71 4.02 11.58 2.05
C PRO A 71 5.26 11.85 1.19
N GLN A 72 6.33 12.33 1.80
CA GLN A 72 7.60 12.58 1.09
C GLN A 72 8.11 11.30 0.42
N PRO A 73 8.76 11.38 -0.76
CA PRO A 73 9.26 10.21 -1.50
C PRO A 73 10.06 9.22 -0.66
N GLY A 74 10.96 9.69 0.21
CA GLY A 74 11.76 8.84 1.09
C GLY A 74 11.02 8.21 2.29
N VAL A 75 9.78 8.65 2.58
CA VAL A 75 8.94 8.05 3.65
C VAL A 75 8.09 6.90 3.10
N ARG A 76 7.73 6.95 1.81
CA ARG A 76 6.86 5.99 1.13
C ARG A 76 7.36 4.53 1.23
N PRO A 77 8.66 4.21 1.03
CA PRO A 77 9.15 2.83 1.19
C PRO A 77 8.81 2.22 2.55
N LYS A 78 8.89 3.01 3.63
CA LYS A 78 8.60 2.54 5.00
C LYS A 78 7.13 2.20 5.19
N ILE A 79 6.24 3.03 4.64
CA ILE A 79 4.79 2.80 4.68
C ILE A 79 4.45 1.53 3.89
N LEU A 80 5.02 1.37 2.69
CA LEU A 80 4.81 0.16 1.87
C LEU A 80 5.38 -1.10 2.52
N GLY A 81 6.50 -0.99 3.23
CA GLY A 81 7.06 -2.06 4.04
C GLY A 81 6.14 -2.48 5.19
N TRP A 82 5.46 -1.53 5.85
CA TRP A 82 4.45 -1.87 6.85
C TRP A 82 3.24 -2.58 6.23
N ILE A 83 2.77 -2.12 5.07
CA ILE A 83 1.66 -2.78 4.35
C ILE A 83 2.00 -4.23 4.05
N LEU A 84 3.23 -4.50 3.58
CA LEU A 84 3.72 -5.85 3.30
C LEU A 84 3.67 -6.77 4.54
N GLN A 85 3.84 -6.24 5.75
CA GLN A 85 3.75 -7.02 7.00
C GLN A 85 2.31 -7.32 7.42
N LYS A 86 1.32 -6.63 6.86
CA LYS A 86 -0.10 -6.76 7.25
C LYS A 86 -0.93 -7.64 6.31
N ILE A 87 -0.36 -8.05 5.19
CA ILE A 87 -0.99 -8.90 4.16
C ILE A 87 -0.24 -10.24 4.02
#